data_AF-A0A2E2ILI4-F1
#
_entry.id   AF-A0A2E2ILI4-F1
#
_cell.length_a   1.000
_cell.length_b   1.000
_cell.length_c   1.000
_cell.angle_alpha   90.00
_cell.angle_beta   90.00
_cell.angle_gamma   90.00
#
_symmetry.space_group_name_H-M   'P 1'
#
loop_
_entity.id
_entity.type
_entity.pdbx_description
1 polymer ?
#
loop_
_entity_poly.entity_id
_entity_poly.type
_entity_poly.pdbx_seq_one_letter_code
_entity_poly.pdbx_strand_id
1 'polypeptide(L)'
;MHELSYPRGAVYIFENAKARRVKVGMTILSTTNVLDRLRDVNNMWLGRKVTCQVCGGRRFINSKGLVPQHAVSGVGCPGGDRLPIERDVRLAEKYLGDLKKLINKVTGNEKGSVSRKINSLEKRVSLYRHYIQPKGMWQFSTAYYTERPEQVESETHQILAESLDKLAPIGEVFCCSVSEASRAVELALSQLGILDAAKKEINNFTVSKEHGQCVICGNYLTNTGACTKCRERFLS
;
A
#
# COMPACT_ATOMS: atom_id res chain seq x y z
N MET A 1 -29.10 1.41 -26.12
CA MET A 1 -28.74 1.34 -24.68
C MET A 1 -27.23 1.21 -24.61
N HIS A 2 -26.52 2.29 -24.28
CA HIS A 2 -25.10 2.20 -23.96
C HIS A 2 -24.98 1.65 -22.55
N GLU A 3 -24.55 0.40 -22.40
CA GLU A 3 -24.04 -0.07 -21.12
C GLU A 3 -22.78 0.77 -20.81
N LEU A 4 -22.91 1.67 -19.84
CA LEU A 4 -21.76 2.29 -19.19
C LEU A 4 -20.97 1.17 -18.51
N SER A 5 -20.01 0.59 -19.23
CA SER A 5 -19.00 -0.29 -18.64
C SER A 5 -18.23 0.54 -17.61
N TYR A 6 -18.59 0.38 -16.33
CA TYR A 6 -17.83 1.00 -15.26
C TYR A 6 -16.44 0.38 -15.23
N PRO A 7 -15.37 1.18 -15.15
CA PRO A 7 -14.01 0.64 -15.13
C PRO A 7 -13.84 -0.34 -13.96
N ARG A 8 -13.27 -1.52 -14.24
CA ARG A 8 -13.22 -2.66 -13.30
C ARG A 8 -12.21 -2.51 -12.15
N GLY A 9 -11.49 -1.39 -12.08
CA GLY A 9 -10.59 -1.08 -10.98
C GLY A 9 -10.04 0.33 -11.03
N ALA A 10 -9.05 0.60 -10.19
CA ALA A 10 -8.34 1.86 -10.16
C ALA A 10 -6.83 1.67 -9.95
N VAL A 11 -6.04 2.47 -10.66
CA VAL A 11 -4.63 2.71 -10.33
C VAL A 11 -4.56 4.00 -9.53
N TYR A 12 -4.13 3.90 -8.28
CA TYR A 12 -4.05 5.04 -7.36
C TYR A 12 -2.61 5.50 -7.16
N ILE A 13 -2.48 6.77 -6.84
CA ILE A 13 -1.27 7.45 -6.42
C ILE A 13 -1.50 7.94 -5.00
N PHE A 14 -0.70 7.46 -4.07
CA PHE A 14 -0.60 8.00 -2.72
C PHE A 14 0.69 8.78 -2.55
N GLU A 15 0.62 9.90 -1.85
CA GLU A 15 1.78 10.74 -1.57
C GLU A 15 2.08 10.75 -0.08
N ASN A 16 3.37 10.74 0.27
CA ASN A 16 3.84 11.17 1.56
C ASN A 16 4.83 12.33 1.37
N ALA A 17 4.30 13.56 1.40
CA ALA A 17 5.08 14.77 1.11
C ALA A 17 6.25 14.96 2.09
N LYS A 18 6.07 14.62 3.37
CA LYS A 18 7.14 14.72 4.39
C LYS A 18 8.27 13.72 4.14
N ALA A 19 7.94 12.54 3.62
CA ALA A 19 8.92 11.54 3.25
C ALA A 19 9.43 11.70 1.80
N ARG A 20 8.86 12.65 1.03
CA ARG A 20 9.14 12.88 -0.40
C ARG A 20 9.04 11.59 -1.23
N ARG A 21 7.95 10.86 -1.02
CA ARG A 21 7.73 9.54 -1.62
C ARG A 21 6.32 9.44 -2.19
N VAL A 22 6.19 8.65 -3.23
CA VAL A 22 4.93 8.30 -3.87
C VAL A 22 4.78 6.78 -3.91
N LYS A 23 3.55 6.30 -3.75
CA LYS A 23 3.18 4.92 -3.96
C LYS A 23 2.17 4.87 -5.09
N VAL A 24 2.51 4.15 -6.15
CA VAL A 24 1.56 3.75 -7.19
C VAL A 24 1.11 2.34 -6.87
N GLY A 25 -0.20 2.11 -6.84
CA GLY A 25 -0.73 0.77 -6.68
C GLY A 25 -2.09 0.62 -7.34
N MET A 26 -2.61 -0.62 -7.37
CA MET A 26 -3.94 -0.89 -7.91
C MET A 26 -4.94 -1.48 -6.90
N THR A 27 -6.21 -1.36 -7.28
CA THR A 27 -7.32 -2.08 -6.68
C THR A 27 -8.30 -2.55 -7.74
N ILE A 28 -8.92 -3.69 -7.50
CA ILE A 28 -10.10 -4.16 -8.23
C ILE A 28 -11.31 -3.74 -7.41
N LEU A 29 -12.16 -2.87 -7.97
CA LEU A 29 -13.22 -2.19 -7.21
C LEU A 29 -14.26 -3.13 -6.62
N SER A 30 -14.44 -4.33 -7.20
CA SER A 30 -15.31 -5.37 -6.64
C SER A 30 -14.80 -5.98 -5.33
N THR A 31 -13.53 -5.75 -4.98
CA THR A 31 -12.88 -6.37 -3.82
C THR A 31 -12.47 -5.34 -2.76
N THR A 32 -11.96 -4.19 -3.17
CA THR A 32 -11.48 -3.15 -2.24
C THR A 32 -11.50 -1.80 -2.93
N ASN A 33 -11.85 -0.74 -2.20
CA ASN A 33 -11.76 0.63 -2.72
C ASN A 33 -10.40 1.27 -2.40
N VAL A 34 -10.11 2.41 -3.04
CA VAL A 34 -8.84 3.14 -2.89
C VAL A 34 -8.62 3.64 -1.44
N LEU A 35 -9.67 4.07 -0.74
CA LEU A 35 -9.54 4.60 0.63
C LEU A 35 -9.19 3.50 1.65
N ASP A 36 -9.72 2.29 1.49
CA ASP A 36 -9.35 1.15 2.32
C ASP A 36 -7.90 0.74 2.08
N ARG A 37 -7.40 0.84 0.83
CA ARG A 37 -5.97 0.68 0.53
C ARG A 37 -5.13 1.75 1.21
N LEU A 38 -5.58 3.01 1.24
CA LEU A 38 -4.88 4.09 1.93
C LEU A 38 -4.77 3.82 3.44
N ARG A 39 -5.87 3.40 4.08
CA ARG A 39 -5.88 3.00 5.50
C ARG A 39 -4.91 1.86 5.76
N ASP A 40 -4.90 0.86 4.88
CA ASP A 40 -3.98 -0.28 4.97
C ASP A 40 -2.51 0.13 4.82
N VAL A 41 -2.19 0.99 3.85
CA VAL A 41 -0.84 1.55 3.65
C VAL A 41 -0.39 2.31 4.88
N ASN A 42 -1.25 3.17 5.45
CA ASN A 42 -0.93 3.92 6.66
C ASN A 42 -0.76 3.01 7.89
N ASN A 43 -1.57 1.97 8.03
CA ASN A 43 -1.39 0.99 9.11
C ASN A 43 -0.08 0.23 8.98
N MET A 44 0.35 -0.13 7.76
CA MET A 44 1.66 -0.75 7.55
C MET A 44 2.80 0.24 7.79
N TRP A 45 2.66 1.47 7.29
CA TRP A 45 3.63 2.54 7.46
C TRP A 45 3.92 2.83 8.94
N LEU A 46 2.87 2.93 9.76
CA LEU A 46 2.96 3.11 11.21
C LEU A 46 3.36 1.84 11.97
N GLY A 47 3.63 0.73 11.27
CA GLY A 47 3.96 -0.54 11.88
C GLY A 47 2.82 -1.15 12.69
N ARG A 48 1.57 -0.73 12.49
CA ARG A 48 0.37 -1.30 13.14
C ARG A 48 -0.12 -2.56 12.42
N LYS A 49 0.26 -2.75 11.15
CA LYS A 49 -0.05 -3.92 10.32
C LYS A 49 1.22 -4.48 9.70
N VAL A 50 1.45 -5.78 9.82
CA VAL A 50 2.68 -6.46 9.33
C VAL A 50 2.35 -7.82 8.72
N THR A 51 3.34 -8.50 8.15
CA THR A 51 3.18 -9.87 7.63
C THR A 51 3.46 -10.90 8.72
N CYS A 52 2.50 -11.77 9.01
CA CYS A 52 2.73 -12.92 9.89
C CYS A 52 3.81 -13.83 9.30
N GLN A 53 4.85 -14.11 10.08
CA GLN A 53 5.97 -14.97 9.71
C GLN A 53 5.60 -16.44 9.53
N VAL A 54 4.49 -16.89 10.13
CA VAL A 54 4.06 -18.29 10.08
C VAL A 54 3.19 -18.57 8.86
N CYS A 55 2.11 -17.79 8.70
CA CYS A 55 1.12 -18.01 7.62
C CYS A 55 1.29 -17.08 6.41
N GLY A 56 2.17 -16.06 6.47
CA GLY A 56 2.34 -15.07 5.40
C GLY A 56 1.20 -14.06 5.27
N GLY A 57 0.11 -14.21 6.03
CA GLY A 57 -1.02 -13.28 6.00
C GLY A 57 -0.71 -11.94 6.69
N ARG A 58 -1.34 -10.86 6.24
CA ARG A 58 -1.24 -9.54 6.89
C ARG A 58 -2.03 -9.51 8.20
N ARG A 59 -1.47 -8.86 9.23
CA ARG A 59 -1.99 -8.85 10.60
C ARG A 59 -1.80 -7.52 11.29
N PHE A 60 -2.80 -7.13 12.06
CA PHE A 60 -2.67 -6.05 13.02
C PHE A 60 -1.82 -6.48 14.22
N ILE A 61 -1.22 -5.50 14.87
CA ILE A 61 -0.44 -5.67 16.09
C ILE A 61 -1.21 -5.05 17.25
N ASN A 62 -1.34 -5.79 18.35
CA ASN A 62 -1.87 -5.34 19.62
C ASN A 62 -0.75 -5.39 20.70
N SER A 63 -1.10 -5.19 21.97
CA SER A 63 -0.15 -5.25 23.09
C SER A 63 0.51 -6.62 23.31
N LYS A 64 -0.10 -7.71 22.83
CA LYS A 64 0.41 -9.08 22.94
C LYS A 64 1.22 -9.52 21.71
N GLY A 65 1.10 -8.81 20.58
CA GLY A 65 1.75 -9.16 19.31
C GLY A 65 0.76 -9.18 18.15
N LEU A 66 0.89 -10.16 17.25
CA LEU A 66 -0.02 -10.32 16.11
C LEU A 66 -1.42 -10.69 16.59
N VAL A 67 -2.45 -9.99 16.11
CA VAL A 67 -3.85 -10.36 16.37
C VAL A 67 -4.09 -11.82 15.93
N PRO A 68 -4.69 -12.66 16.79
CA PRO A 68 -4.76 -14.12 16.59
C PRO A 68 -5.79 -14.55 15.55
N GLN A 69 -6.39 -13.64 14.79
CA GLN A 69 -7.38 -13.93 13.75
C GLN A 69 -7.07 -13.16 12.45
N HIS A 70 -7.41 -13.77 11.31
CA HIS A 70 -7.41 -13.11 10.01
C HIS A 70 -8.58 -12.11 9.94
N ALA A 71 -8.30 -10.82 9.72
CA ALA A 71 -9.34 -9.79 9.71
C ALA A 71 -10.46 -10.01 8.67
N VAL A 72 -10.14 -10.65 7.53
CA VAL A 72 -11.10 -10.91 6.45
C VAL A 72 -11.85 -12.24 6.64
N SER A 73 -11.13 -13.32 6.96
CA SER A 73 -11.73 -14.66 7.03
C SER A 73 -12.18 -15.09 8.43
N GLY A 74 -11.82 -14.34 9.48
CA GLY A 74 -12.04 -14.73 10.89
C GLY A 74 -11.22 -15.93 11.37
N VAL A 75 -10.53 -16.63 10.47
CA VAL A 75 -9.77 -17.85 10.77
C VAL A 75 -8.63 -17.55 11.75
N GLY A 76 -8.38 -18.49 12.67
CA GLY A 76 -7.26 -18.42 13.60
C GLY A 76 -5.90 -18.28 12.89
N CYS A 77 -5.08 -17.38 13.39
CA CYS A 77 -3.71 -17.17 12.91
C CYS A 77 -2.76 -18.06 13.70
N PRO A 78 -2.01 -18.99 13.07
CA PRO A 78 -1.07 -19.85 13.78
C PRO A 78 0.13 -19.08 14.37
N GLY A 79 0.36 -17.85 13.91
CA GLY A 79 1.33 -16.92 14.51
C GLY A 79 0.71 -15.87 15.44
N GLY A 80 -0.55 -16.04 15.84
CA GLY A 80 -1.23 -15.14 16.79
C GLY A 80 -0.50 -15.02 18.13
N ASP A 81 -0.66 -13.87 18.79
CA ASP A 81 -0.07 -13.53 20.09
C ASP A 81 1.46 -13.65 20.15
N ARG A 82 2.12 -13.68 19.00
CA ARG A 82 3.58 -13.60 18.87
C ARG A 82 3.96 -12.24 18.31
N LEU A 83 5.11 -11.72 18.72
CA LEU A 83 5.65 -10.51 18.10
C LEU A 83 6.00 -10.80 16.62
N PRO A 84 5.89 -9.80 15.74
CA PRO A 84 6.44 -9.90 14.40
C PRO A 84 7.93 -10.14 14.51
N ILE A 85 8.40 -11.16 13.80
CA ILE A 85 9.79 -11.61 13.96
C ILE A 85 10.79 -10.52 13.58
N GLU A 86 10.44 -9.68 12.60
CA GLU A 86 11.27 -8.53 12.20
C GLU A 86 11.55 -7.53 13.32
N ARG A 87 10.72 -7.48 14.39
CA ARG A 87 10.97 -6.59 15.53
C ARG A 87 12.03 -7.12 16.50
N ASP A 88 12.42 -8.39 16.37
CA ASP A 88 13.53 -9.00 17.11
C ASP A 88 14.51 -9.60 16.09
N VAL A 89 15.55 -8.83 15.76
CA VAL A 89 16.55 -9.21 14.76
C VAL A 89 17.20 -10.56 15.09
N ARG A 90 17.48 -10.86 16.36
CA ARG A 90 18.10 -12.12 16.78
C ARG A 90 17.15 -13.29 16.54
N LEU A 91 15.87 -13.12 16.89
CA LEU A 91 14.85 -14.13 16.64
C LEU A 91 14.66 -14.37 15.14
N ALA A 92 14.67 -13.30 14.33
CA ALA A 92 14.54 -13.38 12.88
C ALA A 92 15.71 -14.10 12.22
N GLU A 93 16.95 -13.80 12.64
CA GLU A 93 18.16 -14.46 12.16
C GLU A 93 18.19 -15.94 12.53
N LYS A 94 17.80 -16.28 13.77
CA LYS A 94 17.68 -17.68 14.20
C LYS A 94 16.70 -18.45 13.33
N TYR A 95 15.49 -17.91 13.12
CA TYR A 95 14.46 -18.55 12.31
C TYR A 95 14.88 -18.68 10.84
N LEU A 96 15.58 -17.68 10.30
CA LEU A 96 16.16 -17.75 8.96
C LEU A 96 17.20 -18.89 8.87
N GLY A 97 18.05 -19.03 9.89
CA GLY A 97 19.00 -20.13 10.00
C GLY A 97 18.31 -21.51 10.00
N ASP A 98 17.20 -21.64 10.71
CA ASP A 98 16.41 -22.88 10.75
C ASP A 98 15.79 -23.20 9.38
N LEU A 99 15.24 -22.20 8.68
CA LEU A 99 14.71 -22.37 7.32
C LEU A 99 15.81 -22.77 6.31
N LYS A 100 17.00 -22.17 6.41
CA LYS A 100 18.16 -22.53 5.57
C LYS A 100 18.67 -23.95 5.82
N LYS A 101 18.52 -24.48 7.03
CA LYS A 101 18.79 -25.91 7.30
C LYS A 101 17.69 -26.80 6.73
N LEU A 102 16.42 -26.36 6.81
CA LEU A 102 15.27 -27.12 6.33
C LEU A 102 15.27 -27.29 4.81
N ILE A 103 15.65 -26.26 4.04
CA ILE A 103 15.58 -26.30 2.56
C ILE A 103 16.41 -27.45 1.95
N ASN A 104 17.49 -27.87 2.63
CA ASN A 104 18.34 -28.98 2.20
C ASN A 104 17.71 -30.36 2.48
N LYS A 105 16.65 -30.41 3.28
CA LYS A 105 15.95 -31.64 3.71
C LYS A 105 14.61 -31.86 3.00
N VAL A 106 14.13 -30.88 2.23
CA VAL A 106 12.83 -30.92 1.55
C VAL A 106 13.01 -30.88 0.04
N THR A 107 12.05 -31.44 -0.70
CA THR A 107 12.08 -31.50 -2.17
C THR A 107 10.75 -30.99 -2.76
N GLY A 108 10.70 -30.85 -4.09
CA GLY A 108 9.48 -30.46 -4.81
C GLY A 108 8.85 -29.14 -4.34
N ASN A 109 7.53 -29.12 -4.22
CA ASN A 109 6.73 -27.94 -3.88
C ASN A 109 7.08 -27.37 -2.49
N GLU A 110 7.45 -28.23 -1.54
CA GLU A 110 7.84 -27.81 -0.20
C GLU A 110 9.14 -27.01 -0.25
N LYS A 111 10.12 -27.45 -1.02
CA LYS A 111 11.37 -26.70 -1.26
C LYS A 111 11.09 -25.32 -1.85
N GLY A 112 10.17 -25.22 -2.81
CA GLY A 112 9.72 -23.95 -3.37
C GLY A 112 9.05 -23.03 -2.35
N SER A 113 8.25 -23.59 -1.44
CA SER A 113 7.62 -22.84 -0.34
C SER A 113 8.65 -22.31 0.67
N VAL A 114 9.59 -23.17 1.09
CA VAL A 114 10.68 -22.79 2.02
C VAL A 114 11.57 -21.72 1.40
N SER A 115 11.94 -21.85 0.13
CA SER A 115 12.73 -20.85 -0.61
C SER A 115 12.04 -19.48 -0.61
N ARG A 116 10.74 -19.42 -0.90
CA ARG A 116 9.96 -18.16 -0.84
C ARG A 116 9.94 -17.56 0.57
N LYS A 117 9.82 -18.39 1.62
CA LYS A 117 9.87 -17.92 3.02
C LYS A 117 11.23 -17.34 3.38
N ILE A 118 12.34 -17.98 2.95
CA ILE A 118 13.71 -17.48 3.13
C ILE A 118 13.85 -16.10 2.47
N ASN A 119 13.57 -16.00 1.17
CA ASN A 119 13.72 -14.75 0.42
C ASN A 119 12.88 -13.61 1.02
N SER A 120 11.65 -13.91 1.42
CA SER A 120 10.75 -12.94 2.06
C SER A 120 11.27 -12.48 3.42
N LEU A 121 11.79 -13.40 4.24
CA LEU A 121 12.33 -13.08 5.56
C LEU A 121 13.62 -12.27 5.47
N GLU A 122 14.54 -12.64 4.58
CA GLU A 122 15.79 -11.89 4.33
C GLU A 122 15.52 -10.44 3.92
N LYS A 123 14.60 -10.25 2.95
CA LYS A 123 14.19 -8.91 2.53
C LYS A 123 13.62 -8.10 3.69
N ARG A 124 12.77 -8.69 4.53
CA ARG A 124 12.17 -8.00 5.68
C ARG A 124 13.19 -7.67 6.77
N VAL A 125 14.10 -8.57 7.11
CA VAL A 125 15.16 -8.32 8.10
C VAL A 125 16.06 -7.18 7.62
N SER A 126 16.46 -7.20 6.34
CA SER A 126 17.26 -6.12 5.75
C SER A 126 16.54 -4.77 5.82
N LEU A 127 15.25 -4.72 5.46
CA LEU A 127 14.44 -3.50 5.57
C LEU A 127 14.31 -3.02 7.02
N TYR A 128 14.11 -3.93 7.97
CA TYR A 128 13.94 -3.56 9.36
C TYR A 128 15.22 -2.99 9.99
N ARG A 129 16.40 -3.51 9.59
CA ARG A 129 17.71 -2.95 10.02
C ARG A 129 17.89 -1.48 9.60
N HIS A 130 17.29 -1.08 8.49
CA HIS A 130 17.33 0.29 7.96
C HIS A 130 16.04 1.06 8.27
N TYR A 131 15.18 0.53 9.15
CA TYR A 131 13.89 1.14 9.42
C TYR A 131 14.07 2.44 10.20
N ILE A 132 13.95 3.54 9.48
CA ILE A 132 13.85 4.87 10.05
C ILE A 132 12.40 5.09 10.45
N GLN A 133 12.19 5.78 11.57
CA GLN A 133 10.86 6.15 12.04
C GLN A 133 10.02 6.77 10.90
N PRO A 134 8.76 6.34 10.74
CA PRO A 134 7.85 6.87 9.72
C PRO A 134 7.77 8.39 9.78
N LYS A 135 8.12 9.07 8.68
CA LYS A 135 7.92 10.52 8.52
C LYS A 135 6.60 10.78 7.81
N GLY A 136 5.71 11.54 8.44
CA GLY A 136 4.41 11.89 7.87
C GLY A 136 3.47 10.71 7.66
N MET A 137 2.36 10.99 6.99
CA MET A 137 1.31 10.03 6.65
C MET A 137 1.13 10.02 5.14
N TRP A 138 0.72 8.87 4.62
CA TRP A 138 0.29 8.76 3.24
C TRP A 138 -1.08 9.41 3.08
N GLN A 139 -1.25 10.12 1.97
CA GLN A 139 -2.48 10.78 1.57
C GLN A 139 -2.86 10.33 0.16
N PHE A 140 -4.15 10.28 -0.13
CA PHE A 140 -4.63 10.11 -1.49
C PHE A 140 -4.16 11.28 -2.35
N SER A 141 -3.75 11.04 -3.59
CA SER A 141 -3.41 12.10 -4.54
C SER A 141 -4.21 12.01 -5.82
N THR A 142 -4.23 10.85 -6.47
CA THR A 142 -4.90 10.68 -7.76
C THR A 142 -5.35 9.22 -7.90
N ALA A 143 -6.43 8.96 -8.60
CA ALA A 143 -6.81 7.64 -9.08
C ALA A 143 -7.19 7.69 -10.57
N TYR A 144 -6.82 6.66 -11.31
CA TYR A 144 -7.19 6.43 -12.69
C TYR A 144 -8.03 5.16 -12.74
N TYR A 145 -9.32 5.32 -12.98
CA TYR A 145 -10.26 4.21 -13.11
C TYR A 145 -10.18 3.64 -14.51
N THR A 146 -9.89 2.35 -14.62
CA THR A 146 -9.63 1.66 -15.88
C THR A 146 -10.10 0.20 -15.80
N GLU A 147 -10.36 -0.42 -16.95
CA GLU A 147 -10.68 -1.84 -17.06
C GLU A 147 -9.45 -2.75 -16.90
N ARG A 148 -8.23 -2.20 -17.07
CA ARG A 148 -6.96 -2.96 -17.05
C ARG A 148 -6.00 -2.47 -15.94
N PRO A 149 -6.45 -2.35 -14.67
CA PRO A 149 -5.68 -1.70 -13.61
C PRO A 149 -4.36 -2.41 -13.29
N GLU A 150 -4.32 -3.74 -13.36
CA GLU A 150 -3.11 -4.53 -13.07
C GLU A 150 -2.00 -4.28 -14.09
N GLN A 151 -2.37 -4.21 -15.38
CA GLN A 151 -1.41 -3.96 -16.45
C GLN A 151 -0.91 -2.53 -16.41
N VAL A 152 -1.81 -1.57 -16.17
CA VAL A 152 -1.42 -0.17 -16.02
C VAL A 152 -0.47 0.02 -14.82
N GLU A 153 -0.73 -0.61 -13.68
CA GLU A 153 0.19 -0.57 -12.53
C GLU A 153 1.56 -1.16 -12.89
N SER A 154 1.58 -2.34 -13.50
CA SER A 154 2.80 -3.03 -13.90
C SER A 154 3.65 -2.17 -14.85
N GLU A 155 3.06 -1.62 -15.91
CA GLU A 155 3.77 -0.74 -16.85
C GLU A 155 4.24 0.56 -16.15
N THR A 156 3.42 1.13 -15.27
CA THR A 156 3.81 2.31 -14.49
C THR A 156 5.03 2.03 -13.62
N HIS A 157 5.09 0.86 -12.97
CA HIS A 157 6.24 0.45 -12.15
C HIS A 157 7.50 0.29 -13.00
N GLN A 158 7.38 -0.21 -14.24
CA GLN A 158 8.51 -0.29 -15.17
C GLN A 158 9.01 1.10 -15.56
N ILE A 159 8.10 2.03 -15.89
CA ILE A 159 8.44 3.42 -16.23
C ILE A 159 9.15 4.12 -15.05
N LEU A 160 8.73 3.84 -13.81
CA LEU A 160 9.29 4.44 -12.60
C LEU A 160 10.45 3.64 -11.97
N ALA A 161 10.98 2.61 -12.65
CA ALA A 161 11.92 1.67 -12.05
C ALA A 161 13.19 2.33 -11.48
N GLU A 162 13.70 3.38 -12.14
CA GLU A 162 14.88 4.13 -11.69
C GLU A 162 14.62 4.93 -10.41
N SER A 163 13.35 5.30 -10.15
CA SER A 163 12.94 6.01 -8.94
C SER A 163 12.56 5.08 -7.78
N LEU A 164 12.68 3.75 -7.93
CA LEU A 164 12.24 2.79 -6.92
C LEU A 164 13.04 2.91 -5.60
N ASP A 165 12.33 3.15 -4.50
CA ASP A 165 12.89 3.11 -3.15
C ASP A 165 13.01 1.66 -2.66
N LYS A 166 14.21 1.10 -2.83
CA LYS A 166 14.54 -0.28 -2.41
C LYS A 166 14.54 -0.48 -0.89
N LEU A 167 14.51 0.61 -0.11
CA LEU A 167 14.50 0.58 1.35
C LEU A 167 13.12 0.90 1.94
N ALA A 168 12.10 1.12 1.10
CA ALA A 168 10.75 1.35 1.58
C ALA A 168 10.21 0.11 2.33
N PRO A 169 9.63 0.28 3.53
CA PRO A 169 9.13 -0.84 4.34
C PRO A 169 7.80 -1.42 3.83
N ILE A 170 7.25 -0.90 2.73
CA ILE A 170 5.88 -1.20 2.27
C ILE A 170 5.74 -1.26 0.74
N GLY A 171 5.83 -2.47 0.17
CA GLY A 171 5.61 -2.68 -1.28
C GLY A 171 6.49 -1.78 -2.16
N GLU A 172 6.08 -1.55 -3.40
CA GLU A 172 6.75 -0.57 -4.27
C GLU A 172 6.39 0.86 -3.84
N VAL A 173 7.42 1.68 -3.67
CA VAL A 173 7.39 3.11 -3.35
C VAL A 173 8.48 3.77 -4.20
N PHE A 174 8.23 4.98 -4.65
CA PHE A 174 9.07 5.71 -5.59
C PHE A 174 9.48 7.07 -5.00
N CYS A 175 10.75 7.43 -5.19
CA CYS A 175 11.33 8.72 -4.82
C CYS A 175 11.07 9.76 -5.93
N CYS A 176 9.80 9.99 -6.25
CA CYS A 176 9.37 10.95 -7.27
C CYS A 176 8.21 11.82 -6.75
N SER A 177 7.88 12.86 -7.51
CA SER A 177 6.71 13.71 -7.28
C SER A 177 5.42 13.05 -7.78
N VAL A 178 4.29 13.53 -7.28
CA VAL A 178 2.95 13.15 -7.78
C VAL A 178 2.82 13.41 -9.28
N SER A 179 3.40 14.51 -9.79
CA SER A 179 3.35 14.86 -11.21
C SER A 179 4.10 13.84 -12.07
N GLU A 180 5.30 13.44 -11.66
CA GLU A 180 6.06 12.37 -12.34
C GLU A 180 5.31 11.04 -12.33
N ALA A 181 4.76 10.64 -11.18
CA ALA A 181 3.96 9.42 -11.09
C ALA A 181 2.69 9.49 -11.95
N SER A 182 2.01 10.63 -11.99
CA SER A 182 0.81 10.84 -12.82
C SER A 182 1.13 10.73 -14.31
N ARG A 183 2.24 11.35 -14.76
CA ARG A 183 2.73 11.22 -16.14
C ARG A 183 3.08 9.78 -16.49
N ALA A 184 3.68 9.02 -15.56
CA ALA A 184 3.98 7.62 -15.78
C ALA A 184 2.71 6.76 -15.94
N VAL A 185 1.67 7.01 -15.13
CA VAL A 185 0.37 6.32 -15.30
C VAL A 185 -0.30 6.68 -16.62
N GLU A 186 -0.29 7.97 -17.00
CA GLU A 186 -0.86 8.43 -18.27
C GLU A 186 -0.12 7.86 -19.48
N LEU A 187 1.21 7.76 -19.40
CA LEU A 187 2.02 7.11 -20.42
C LEU A 187 1.69 5.60 -20.52
N ALA A 188 1.58 4.89 -19.40
CA ALA A 188 1.17 3.49 -19.40
C ALA A 188 -0.22 3.28 -20.01
N LEU A 189 -1.19 4.12 -19.65
CA LEU A 189 -2.54 4.10 -20.24
C LEU A 189 -2.50 4.38 -21.75
N SER A 190 -1.66 5.33 -22.19
CA SER A 190 -1.48 5.64 -23.61
C SER A 190 -0.86 4.48 -24.37
N GLN A 191 0.18 3.84 -23.83
CA GLN A 191 0.84 2.67 -24.43
C GLN A 191 -0.12 1.48 -24.55
N LEU A 192 -1.08 1.36 -23.64
CA LEU A 192 -2.12 0.34 -23.67
C LEU A 192 -3.34 0.72 -24.53
N GLY A 193 -3.37 1.93 -25.10
CA GLY A 193 -4.46 2.41 -25.96
C GLY A 193 -5.79 2.67 -25.24
N ILE A 194 -5.74 2.96 -23.93
CA ILE A 194 -6.93 3.08 -23.07
C ILE A 194 -6.97 4.38 -22.26
N LEU A 195 -6.14 5.37 -22.62
CA LEU A 195 -6.07 6.66 -21.93
C LEU A 195 -7.40 7.41 -21.95
N ASP A 196 -8.02 7.54 -23.12
CA ASP A 196 -9.27 8.31 -23.28
C ASP A 196 -10.46 7.68 -22.56
N ALA A 197 -10.43 6.36 -22.37
CA ALA A 197 -11.45 5.61 -21.64
C ALA A 197 -11.25 5.68 -20.11
N ALA A 198 -10.07 6.08 -19.65
CA ALA A 198 -9.77 6.11 -18.22
C ALA A 198 -10.36 7.36 -17.56
N LYS A 199 -11.07 7.17 -16.45
CA LYS A 199 -11.55 8.29 -15.64
C LYS A 199 -10.52 8.68 -14.60
N LYS A 200 -10.04 9.92 -14.65
CA LYS A 200 -9.14 10.47 -13.63
C LYS A 200 -9.94 11.13 -12.50
N GLU A 201 -9.64 10.73 -11.27
CA GLU A 201 -10.07 11.41 -10.05
C GLU A 201 -8.83 11.99 -9.37
N ILE A 202 -8.86 13.28 -9.10
CA ILE A 202 -7.78 13.97 -8.41
C ILE A 202 -8.22 14.21 -6.98
N ASN A 203 -7.27 14.11 -6.06
CA ASN A 203 -7.48 14.49 -4.69
C ASN A 203 -7.90 15.97 -4.63
N ASN A 204 -9.17 16.19 -4.30
CA ASN A 204 -9.71 17.51 -4.09
C ASN A 204 -9.34 18.09 -2.71
N PHE A 205 -8.72 17.32 -1.81
CA PHE A 205 -8.40 17.72 -0.42
C PHE A 205 -7.35 18.82 -0.28
N THR A 206 -6.79 19.34 -1.37
CA THR A 206 -6.01 20.58 -1.33
C THR A 206 -6.93 21.70 -0.87
N VAL A 207 -6.59 22.30 0.26
CA VAL A 207 -7.30 23.46 0.80
C VAL A 207 -7.11 24.64 -0.14
N SER A 208 -8.19 25.16 -0.69
CA SER A 208 -8.20 26.33 -1.54
C SER A 208 -8.33 27.58 -0.67
N LYS A 209 -7.40 28.53 -0.81
CA LYS A 209 -7.59 29.87 -0.23
C LYS A 209 -8.75 30.62 -0.90
N GLU A 210 -9.08 30.28 -2.15
CA GLU A 210 -10.14 30.93 -2.93
C GLU A 210 -11.55 30.51 -2.49
N HIS A 211 -11.72 29.28 -2.04
CA HIS A 211 -13.04 28.77 -1.62
C HIS A 211 -13.36 29.11 -0.15
N GLY A 212 -12.45 29.76 0.57
CA GLY A 212 -12.69 30.27 1.91
C GLY A 212 -12.70 29.20 3.01
N GLN A 213 -13.29 29.56 4.15
CA GLN A 213 -13.34 28.71 5.35
C GLN A 213 -14.73 28.11 5.53
N CYS A 214 -14.77 26.91 6.10
CA CYS A 214 -16.00 26.24 6.45
C CYS A 214 -16.73 26.98 7.57
N VAL A 215 -18.01 27.26 7.35
CA VAL A 215 -18.90 27.93 8.30
C VAL A 215 -19.14 27.14 9.59
N ILE A 216 -18.91 25.82 9.59
CA ILE A 216 -19.10 24.96 10.77
C ILE A 216 -17.80 24.84 11.57
N CYS A 217 -16.68 24.59 10.87
CA CYS A 217 -15.43 24.12 11.49
C CYS A 217 -14.31 25.17 11.47
N GLY A 218 -14.46 26.29 10.75
CA GLY A 218 -13.44 27.33 10.55
C GLY A 218 -12.23 26.89 9.71
N ASN A 219 -12.11 25.62 9.32
CA ASN A 219 -11.01 25.15 8.48
C ASN A 219 -11.23 25.54 7.02
N TYR A 220 -10.13 25.74 6.28
CA TYR A 220 -10.20 25.99 4.85
C TYR A 220 -10.94 24.87 4.11
N LEU A 221 -11.73 25.27 3.12
CA LEU A 221 -12.45 24.37 2.25
C LEU A 221 -11.53 23.79 1.18
N THR A 222 -11.85 22.60 0.72
CA THR A 222 -11.21 21.97 -0.42
C THR A 222 -11.43 22.77 -1.71
N ASN A 223 -10.70 22.42 -2.77
CA ASN A 223 -10.93 22.89 -4.14
C ASN A 223 -12.34 22.57 -4.71
N THR A 224 -13.17 21.87 -3.94
CA THR A 224 -14.57 21.54 -4.25
C THR A 224 -15.57 22.13 -3.25
N GLY A 225 -15.11 23.00 -2.34
CA GLY A 225 -15.97 23.64 -1.34
C GLY A 225 -16.33 22.77 -0.13
N ALA A 226 -15.65 21.65 0.13
CA ALA A 226 -15.95 20.75 1.25
C ALA A 226 -15.02 20.95 2.46
N CYS A 227 -15.51 20.85 3.71
CA CYS A 227 -14.64 20.81 4.92
C CYS A 227 -14.20 19.37 5.17
N THR A 228 -12.90 19.10 5.04
CA THR A 228 -12.29 17.79 5.33
C THR A 228 -12.61 17.31 6.75
N LYS A 229 -12.47 18.20 7.74
CA LYS A 229 -12.78 17.92 9.16
C LYS A 229 -14.25 17.62 9.44
N CYS A 230 -15.19 18.35 8.83
CA CYS A 230 -16.61 18.08 9.03
C CYS A 230 -16.99 16.75 8.41
N ARG A 231 -16.47 16.46 7.21
CA ARG A 231 -16.78 15.23 6.48
C ARG A 231 -16.24 13.99 7.18
N GLU A 232 -15.07 14.07 7.82
CA GLU A 232 -14.54 13.01 8.70
C GLU A 232 -15.46 12.74 9.90
N ARG A 233 -16.06 13.79 10.48
CA ARG A 233 -16.96 13.71 11.64
C ARG A 233 -18.31 13.03 11.32
N PHE A 234 -18.73 13.03 10.06
CA PHE A 234 -19.93 12.32 9.58
C PHE A 234 -19.65 10.86 9.18
N LEU A 235 -18.37 10.47 9.11
CA LEU A 235 -17.93 9.12 8.73
C LEU A 235 -17.37 8.32 9.92
N SER A 236 -17.40 8.91 11.11
CA SER A 236 -17.06 8.30 12.41
C SER A 236 -18.32 8.05 13.22
#